data_AF-A0A409YDG3-F1
#
_entry.id   AF-A0A409YDG3-F1
#
_cell.length_a   1.000
_cell.length_b   1.000
_cell.length_c   1.000
_cell.angle_alpha   90.00
_cell.angle_beta   90.00
_cell.angle_gamma   90.00
#
_symmetry.space_group_name_H-M   'P 1'
#
loop_
_entity.id
_entity.type
_entity.pdbx_description
1 polymer ?
#
loop_
_entity_poly.entity_id
_entity_poly.type
_entity_poly.pdbx_seq_one_letter_code
_entity_poly.pdbx_strand_id
1 'polypeptide(L)'
;MEDGKSVKSISSRFSAQDGDVVTIKSWDGKLFKVLRRNLEINTGAFPDTNSDSQEDVISLEEPGRIVKIVLQFVRPQKHPTLKDLDFDTLLGVAKSVEKYEVFSAMNECELRPL
;
A
#
# COMPACT_ATOMS: atom_id res chain seq x y z
N MET A 1 8.50 54.60 3.54
CA MET A 1 7.77 53.86 4.57
C MET A 1 7.42 52.52 3.95
N GLU A 2 7.91 51.45 4.57
CA GLU A 2 7.68 50.03 4.28
C GLU A 2 6.16 49.74 4.33
N ASP A 3 5.55 48.72 3.71
CA ASP A 3 5.80 47.27 3.68
C ASP A 3 5.07 46.70 2.43
N GLY A 4 5.49 45.64 1.73
CA GLY A 4 5.99 44.38 2.24
C GLY A 4 4.90 43.31 2.23
N LYS A 5 4.60 42.70 1.06
CA LYS A 5 4.09 41.31 1.01
C LYS A 5 4.32 40.66 -0.36
N SER A 6 5.43 39.95 -0.50
CA SER A 6 5.64 39.05 -1.63
C SER A 6 4.66 37.87 -1.51
N VAL A 7 3.65 37.81 -2.39
CA VAL A 7 2.73 36.68 -2.47
C VAL A 7 3.52 35.47 -2.95
N LYS A 8 3.70 34.47 -2.07
CA LYS A 8 4.29 33.20 -2.46
C LYS A 8 3.32 32.47 -3.39
N SER A 9 3.68 32.37 -4.67
CA SER A 9 3.00 31.53 -5.66
C SER A 9 3.32 30.06 -5.35
N ILE A 10 2.34 29.31 -4.86
CA ILE A 10 2.44 27.86 -4.82
C ILE A 10 2.41 27.40 -6.27
N SER A 11 3.43 26.66 -6.70
CA SER A 11 3.35 25.97 -7.97
C SER A 11 2.15 25.04 -7.91
N SER A 12 1.11 25.37 -8.66
CA SER A 12 -0.08 24.53 -8.84
C SER A 12 0.30 23.10 -9.24
N ARG A 13 1.47 22.94 -9.87
CA ARG A 13 2.04 21.67 -10.29
C ARG A 13 2.50 20.78 -9.14
N PHE A 14 2.69 21.34 -7.94
CA PHE A 14 3.17 20.64 -6.75
C PHE A 14 2.31 20.89 -5.50
N SER A 15 1.07 21.38 -5.66
CA SER A 15 0.12 21.45 -4.55
C SER A 15 -0.50 20.08 -4.31
N ALA A 16 -0.06 19.36 -3.27
CA ALA A 16 -0.70 18.14 -2.84
C ALA A 16 -2.00 18.46 -2.09
N GLN A 17 -3.13 17.87 -2.50
CA GLN A 17 -4.32 17.77 -1.65
C GLN A 17 -4.13 16.64 -0.65
N ASP A 18 -4.76 16.76 0.53
CA ASP A 18 -4.84 15.68 1.52
C ASP A 18 -5.28 14.39 0.82
N GLY A 19 -4.43 13.37 0.88
CA GLY A 19 -4.61 12.15 0.11
C GLY A 19 -5.71 11.28 0.71
N ASP A 20 -6.55 10.72 -0.16
CA ASP A 20 -7.57 9.75 0.24
C ASP A 20 -6.92 8.49 0.84
N VAL A 21 -7.25 8.20 2.11
CA VAL A 21 -6.66 7.12 2.91
C VAL A 21 -7.70 6.04 3.17
N VAL A 22 -7.34 4.80 2.86
CA VAL A 22 -8.12 3.60 3.17
C VAL A 22 -7.54 2.91 4.40
N THR A 23 -8.41 2.35 5.24
CA THR A 23 -8.01 1.51 6.37
C THR A 23 -8.16 0.03 6.01
N ILE A 24 -7.06 -0.71 6.07
CA ILE A 24 -7.03 -2.17 5.87
C ILE A 24 -6.89 -2.84 7.23
N LYS A 25 -7.69 -3.87 7.50
CA LYS A 25 -7.64 -4.69 8.69
C LYS A 25 -7.23 -6.11 8.33
N SER A 26 -6.19 -6.64 8.97
CA SER A 26 -5.83 -8.06 8.88
C SER A 26 -6.72 -8.94 9.74
N TRP A 27 -6.73 -10.25 9.50
CA TRP A 27 -7.57 -11.17 10.28
C TRP A 27 -7.20 -11.17 11.78
N ASP A 28 -5.92 -10.98 12.11
CA ASP A 28 -5.40 -10.85 13.48
C ASP A 28 -5.63 -9.45 14.09
N GLY A 29 -6.47 -8.63 13.45
CA GLY A 29 -7.00 -7.38 13.98
C GLY A 29 -6.08 -6.16 13.83
N LYS A 30 -4.95 -6.25 13.12
CA LYS A 30 -4.05 -5.11 12.91
C LYS A 30 -4.60 -4.19 11.82
N LEU A 31 -4.47 -2.88 12.04
CA LEU A 31 -4.94 -1.85 11.12
C LEU A 31 -3.77 -1.20 10.38
N PHE A 32 -3.96 -0.94 9.08
CA PHE A 32 -3.00 -0.31 8.20
C PHE A 32 -3.68 0.82 7.44
N LYS A 33 -3.11 2.03 7.50
CA LYS A 33 -3.55 3.17 6.70
C LYS A 33 -2.70 3.27 5.44
N VAL A 34 -3.35 3.31 4.28
CA VAL A 34 -2.71 3.34 2.97
C VAL A 34 -3.41 4.38 2.09
N LEU A 35 -2.66 5.13 1.30
CA LEU A 35 -3.25 6.00 0.30
C LEU A 35 -3.94 5.14 -0.77
N ARG A 36 -5.22 5.40 -1.03
CA ARG A 36 -6.02 4.70 -2.03
C ARG A 36 -5.30 4.59 -3.37
N ARG A 37 -4.76 5.73 -3.82
CA ARG A 37 -4.00 5.84 -5.07
C ARG A 37 -2.83 4.87 -5.18
N ASN A 38 -2.19 4.53 -4.06
CA ASN A 38 -1.11 3.55 -4.09
C ASN A 38 -1.62 2.15 -4.41
N LEU A 39 -2.78 1.76 -3.87
CA LEU A 39 -3.41 0.48 -4.17
C LEU A 39 -3.81 0.43 -5.66
N GLU A 40 -4.52 1.45 -6.14
CA GLU A 40 -4.99 1.55 -7.53
C GLU A 40 -3.85 1.44 -8.56
N ILE A 41 -2.67 1.99 -8.25
CA ILE A 41 -1.53 1.99 -9.17
C ILE A 41 -0.73 0.69 -9.10
N ASN A 42 -0.65 0.04 -7.94
CA ASN A 42 0.29 -1.06 -7.71
C ASN A 42 -0.38 -2.44 -7.65
N THR A 43 -1.70 -2.53 -7.77
CA THR A 43 -2.46 -3.78 -7.63
C THR A 43 -3.52 -3.90 -8.71
N GLY A 44 -3.80 -5.13 -9.16
CA GLY A 44 -4.84 -5.41 -10.16
C GLY A 44 -6.12 -6.04 -9.58
N ALA A 45 -6.01 -6.72 -8.45
CA ALA A 45 -7.12 -7.48 -7.84
C ALA A 45 -7.32 -7.19 -6.34
N PHE A 46 -6.84 -6.05 -5.85
CA PHE A 46 -7.07 -5.65 -4.46
C PHE A 46 -8.57 -5.35 -4.23
N PRO A 47 -9.16 -5.72 -3.08
CA PRO A 47 -10.57 -5.46 -2.81
C PRO A 47 -10.95 -4.01 -3.04
N ASP A 48 -12.12 -3.80 -3.64
CA ASP A 48 -12.60 -2.48 -4.02
C ASP A 48 -12.48 -1.49 -2.86
N THR A 49 -11.75 -0.43 -3.13
CA THR A 49 -11.64 0.69 -2.19
C THR A 49 -12.86 1.61 -2.32
N ASN A 50 -13.60 1.56 -3.44
CA ASN A 50 -14.55 2.57 -3.96
C ASN A 50 -15.84 2.82 -3.15
N SER A 51 -15.87 2.46 -1.88
CA SER A 51 -16.92 2.93 -0.99
C SER A 51 -16.79 4.45 -0.76
N ASP A 52 -17.85 5.19 -1.02
CA ASP A 52 -17.94 6.63 -0.72
C ASP A 52 -17.90 6.93 0.80
N SER A 53 -17.93 5.90 1.65
CA SER A 53 -17.74 6.01 3.09
C SER A 53 -16.25 6.04 3.46
N GLN A 54 -15.81 7.16 4.04
CA GLN A 54 -14.49 7.33 4.67
C GLN A 54 -14.22 6.35 5.84
N GLU A 55 -15.21 5.53 6.22
CA GLU A 55 -15.16 4.62 7.35
C GLU A 55 -14.98 3.14 6.96
N ASP A 56 -14.90 2.84 5.66
CA ASP A 56 -14.87 1.45 5.21
C ASP A 56 -13.50 0.81 5.48
N VAL A 57 -13.54 -0.10 6.44
CA VAL A 57 -12.39 -0.94 6.80
C VAL A 57 -12.39 -2.17 5.90
N ILE A 58 -11.43 -2.24 4.99
CA ILE A 58 -11.21 -3.42 4.15
C ILE A 58 -10.62 -4.53 5.02
N SER A 59 -11.38 -5.59 5.24
CA SER A 59 -10.93 -6.74 6.03
C SER A 59 -10.29 -7.80 5.12
N LEU A 60 -9.08 -8.21 5.46
CA LEU A 60 -8.31 -9.24 4.76
C LEU A 60 -8.21 -10.52 5.61
N GLU A 61 -8.06 -11.66 4.94
CA GLU A 61 -7.94 -13.00 5.56
C GLU A 61 -6.50 -13.30 6.02
N GLU A 62 -5.57 -12.46 5.60
CA GLU A 62 -4.13 -12.58 5.77
C GLU A 62 -3.72 -12.00 7.13
N PRO A 63 -2.78 -12.64 7.86
CA PRO A 63 -2.33 -12.11 9.14
C PRO A 63 -1.56 -10.83 8.89
N GLY A 64 -1.56 -9.93 9.87
CA GLY A 64 -0.96 -8.61 9.70
C GLY A 64 0.53 -8.65 9.41
N ARG A 65 1.24 -9.74 9.72
CA ARG A 65 2.65 -9.93 9.29
C ARG A 65 2.79 -10.01 7.77
N ILE A 66 1.84 -10.67 7.09
CA ILE A 66 1.82 -10.82 5.62
C ILE A 66 1.33 -9.52 5.00
N VAL A 67 0.20 -8.99 5.47
CA VAL A 67 -0.38 -7.73 4.99
C VAL A 67 0.65 -6.59 5.07
N LYS A 68 1.43 -6.52 6.16
CA LYS A 68 2.49 -5.52 6.31
C LYS A 68 3.51 -5.59 5.17
N ILE A 69 4.00 -6.79 4.83
CA ILE A 69 5.02 -6.97 3.78
C ILE A 69 4.42 -6.66 2.41
N VAL A 70 3.23 -7.15 2.11
CA VAL A 70 2.52 -6.86 0.85
C VAL A 70 2.35 -5.34 0.67
N LEU A 71 1.90 -4.65 1.70
CA LEU A 71 1.73 -3.19 1.65
C LEU A 71 3.05 -2.41 1.59
N GLN A 72 4.18 -3.02 1.93
CA GLN A 72 5.50 -2.40 1.71
C GLN A 72 5.89 -2.34 0.23
N PHE A 73 5.33 -3.22 -0.62
CA PHE A 73 5.50 -3.18 -2.08
C PHE A 73 4.58 -2.16 -2.77
N VAL A 74 3.48 -1.80 -2.12
CA VAL A 74 2.49 -0.82 -2.61
C VAL A 74 2.90 0.62 -2.31
N ARG A 75 3.63 0.86 -1.21
CA ARG A 75 4.06 2.22 -0.84
C ARG A 75 5.20 2.73 -1.73
N PRO A 76 5.30 4.05 -1.96
CA PRO A 76 6.43 4.68 -2.64
C PRO A 76 7.66 4.68 -1.73
N GLN A 77 8.28 3.51 -1.58
CA GLN A 77 9.48 3.29 -0.77
C GLN A 77 10.37 2.23 -1.43
N LYS A 78 11.57 2.04 -0.90
CA LYS A 78 12.39 0.89 -1.27
C LYS A 78 11.68 -0.41 -0.90
N HIS A 79 11.54 -1.32 -1.86
CA HIS A 79 10.93 -2.62 -1.65
C HIS A 79 11.68 -3.44 -0.59
N PRO A 80 10.96 -4.18 0.28
CA PRO A 80 11.58 -4.99 1.30
C PRO A 80 12.33 -6.18 0.67
N THR A 81 13.37 -6.65 1.35
CA THR A 81 13.98 -7.93 1.00
C THR A 81 13.14 -9.07 1.55
N LEU A 82 12.97 -10.13 0.76
CA LEU A 82 12.32 -11.36 1.21
C LEU A 82 13.32 -12.41 1.71
N LYS A 83 14.64 -12.13 1.72
CA LYS A 83 15.71 -13.14 1.93
C LYS A 83 15.65 -13.86 3.29
N ASP A 84 15.22 -13.16 4.33
CA ASP A 84 15.34 -13.64 5.71
C ASP A 84 13.99 -14.04 6.33
N LEU A 85 12.97 -14.22 5.48
CA LEU A 85 11.65 -14.66 5.93
C LEU A 85 11.64 -16.18 6.13
N ASP A 86 10.94 -16.62 7.17
CA ASP A 86 10.60 -18.04 7.32
C ASP A 86 9.68 -18.49 6.17
N PHE A 87 9.66 -19.80 5.92
CA PHE A 87 8.93 -20.39 4.79
C PHE A 87 7.44 -20.04 4.82
N ASP A 88 6.78 -20.11 5.98
CA ASP A 88 5.34 -19.83 6.09
C ASP A 88 5.03 -18.36 5.79
N THR A 89 5.91 -17.45 6.22
CA THR A 89 5.80 -16.03 5.90
C THR A 89 6.05 -15.78 4.41
N LEU A 90 7.08 -16.38 3.81
CA LEU A 90 7.36 -16.23 2.38
C LEU A 90 6.21 -16.78 1.52
N LEU A 91 5.72 -17.98 1.83
CA LEU A 91 4.58 -18.60 1.14
C LEU A 91 3.31 -17.75 1.26
N GLY A 92 3.04 -17.22 2.45
CA GLY A 92 1.91 -16.32 2.67
C GLY A 92 2.03 -15.05 1.82
N VAL A 93 3.21 -14.44 1.77
CA VAL A 93 3.46 -13.25 0.94
C VAL A 93 3.28 -13.57 -0.54
N ALA A 94 3.88 -14.66 -1.04
CA ALA A 94 3.77 -15.05 -2.44
C ALA A 94 2.30 -15.26 -2.85
N LYS A 95 1.53 -16.01 -2.05
CA LYS A 95 0.09 -16.22 -2.28
C LYS A 95 -0.70 -14.92 -2.31
N SER A 96 -0.42 -13.99 -1.40
CA SER A 96 -1.11 -12.70 -1.34
C SER A 96 -0.71 -11.76 -2.47
N VAL A 97 0.56 -11.78 -2.88
CA VAL A 97 1.08 -11.01 -4.02
C VAL A 97 0.37 -11.43 -5.30
N GLU A 98 0.22 -12.73 -5.54
CA GLU A 98 -0.57 -13.26 -6.66
C GLU A 98 -2.06 -12.91 -6.51
N LYS A 99 -2.66 -13.18 -5.34
CA LYS A 99 -4.09 -12.94 -5.06
C LYS A 99 -4.52 -11.50 -5.35
N TYR A 100 -3.69 -10.52 -5.03
CA TYR A 100 -3.99 -9.10 -5.23
C TYR A 100 -3.32 -8.50 -6.46
N GLU A 101 -2.58 -9.31 -7.22
CA GLU A 101 -1.79 -8.88 -8.37
C GLU A 101 -0.88 -7.69 -8.03
N VAL A 102 -0.05 -7.82 -7.00
CA VAL A 102 0.88 -6.76 -6.58
C VAL A 102 2.06 -6.71 -7.54
N PHE A 103 1.93 -5.89 -8.59
CA PHE A 103 2.80 -5.90 -9.76
C PHE A 103 4.30 -5.81 -9.43
N SER A 104 4.66 -4.99 -8.44
CA SER A 104 6.06 -4.80 -8.03
C SER A 104 6.68 -6.00 -7.30
N ALA A 105 5.87 -6.95 -6.85
CA ALA A 105 6.30 -8.11 -6.08
C ALA A 105 6.15 -9.45 -6.82
N MET A 106 5.36 -9.51 -7.89
CA MET A 106 5.11 -10.76 -8.65
C MET A 106 6.43 -11.35 -9.19
N ASN A 107 7.24 -10.54 -9.87
CA ASN A 107 8.53 -10.99 -10.41
C ASN A 107 9.54 -11.39 -9.31
N GLU A 108 9.49 -10.75 -8.14
CA GLU A 108 10.37 -11.10 -7.01
C GLU A 108 10.00 -12.47 -6.40
N CYS A 109 8.71 -12.84 -6.45
CA CYS A 109 8.23 -14.14 -6.02
C CYS A 109 8.55 -15.24 -7.06
N GLU A 110 8.48 -14.93 -8.36
CA GLU A 110 8.86 -15.86 -9.43
C GLU A 110 10.34 -16.30 -9.38
N LEU A 111 11.24 -15.39 -8.97
CA LEU A 111 12.67 -15.70 -8.83
C LEU A 111 12.99 -16.65 -7.65
N ARG A 112 11.99 -17.05 -6.86
CA ARG A 112 12.12 -17.98 -5.74
C ARG A 112 11.03 -19.05 -5.79
N PRO A 113 11.17 -20.06 -6.66
CA PRO A 113 10.28 -21.21 -6.65
C PRO A 113 10.33 -21.87 -5.26
N LEU A 114 9.15 -22.02 -4.65
CA LEU A 114 8.91 -22.60 -3.32
C LEU A 114 9.32 -24.07 -3.23
#